data_AF-A0A6J0BIH2-F1
#
_entry.id   AF-A0A6J0BIH2-F1
#
_cell.length_a   1.000
_cell.length_b   1.000
_cell.length_c   1.000
_cell.angle_alpha   90.00
_cell.angle_beta   90.00
_cell.angle_gamma   90.00
#
_symmetry.space_group_name_H-M   'P 1'
#
loop_
_entity.id
_entity.type
_entity.pdbx_description
1 polymer ?
#
loop_
_entity_poly.entity_id
_entity_poly.type
_entity_poly.pdbx_seq_one_letter_code
_entity_poly.pdbx_strand_id
1 'polypeptide(L)'
;MVYDIKWIIPKLRNPTKFWKFASSITFAAVGIFSKFILEWLNKTKIYNKHIITRALDCRPRNVPLITISNHHSCFDDPGIWATLDLRHLINRRVIRWSLAAHDICFTNVWHSYFFMLGKCVPVLRGEGVYQESMNFCIEKLSSGEWVHVFPEGKVNMLKENTRLKWGVGRLILESPVTPLVIPIYHLGMDDVLPNEPPYMIKTHKKVTMNYGDPIDFSEMLKELRSAKANEIDARKAITDRIQEELLRLRSVTEKLHLQS
;
A
#
# COMPACT_ATOMS: atom_id res chain seq x y z
N MET A 1 20.55 20.63 6.94
CA MET A 1 20.78 19.94 5.66
C MET A 1 19.68 18.92 5.46
N VAL A 2 19.05 18.88 4.30
CA VAL A 2 18.06 17.83 3.96
C VAL A 2 18.81 16.49 3.89
N TYR A 3 18.28 15.46 4.53
CA TYR A 3 18.90 14.13 4.55
C TYR A 3 18.94 13.53 3.13
N ASP A 4 20.11 13.09 2.67
CA ASP A 4 20.25 12.54 1.31
C ASP A 4 19.77 11.08 1.23
N ILE A 5 18.83 10.85 0.32
CA ILE A 5 18.19 9.56 0.07
C ILE A 5 18.58 8.93 -1.27
N LYS A 6 19.45 9.57 -2.08
CA LYS A 6 19.79 9.11 -3.43
C LYS A 6 20.43 7.71 -3.46
N TRP A 7 21.04 7.28 -2.35
CA TRP A 7 21.65 5.96 -2.19
C TRP A 7 20.63 4.81 -1.98
N ILE A 8 19.37 5.13 -1.66
CA ILE A 8 18.37 4.14 -1.23
C ILE A 8 17.94 3.23 -2.39
N ILE A 9 17.46 3.80 -3.50
CA ILE A 9 16.95 3.00 -4.63
C ILE A 9 18.04 2.10 -5.24
N PRO A 10 19.29 2.59 -5.50
CA PRO A 10 20.37 1.72 -5.95
C PRO A 10 20.61 0.51 -5.02
N LYS A 11 20.51 0.71 -3.70
CA LYS A 11 20.68 -0.36 -2.72
C LYS A 11 19.48 -1.33 -2.69
N LEU A 12 18.26 -0.83 -2.84
CA LEU A 12 17.04 -1.67 -2.94
C LEU A 12 17.03 -2.55 -4.19
N ARG A 13 17.63 -2.10 -5.31
CA ARG A 13 17.78 -2.90 -6.53
C ARG A 13 18.74 -4.06 -6.38
N ASN A 14 19.78 -3.91 -5.56
CA ASN A 14 20.86 -4.88 -5.41
C ASN A 14 20.95 -5.45 -3.97
N PRO A 15 19.91 -6.11 -3.43
CA PRO A 15 19.92 -6.60 -2.07
C PRO A 15 20.79 -7.86 -1.92
N THR A 16 21.69 -7.83 -0.93
CA THR A 16 22.53 -8.99 -0.56
C THR A 16 21.70 -10.12 0.07
N LYS A 17 22.29 -11.32 0.21
CA LYS A 17 21.64 -12.43 0.93
C LYS A 17 21.35 -12.06 2.40
N PHE A 18 22.31 -11.40 3.05
CA PHE A 18 22.15 -10.89 4.41
C PHE A 18 21.00 -9.88 4.49
N TRP A 19 20.88 -8.96 3.53
CA TRP A 19 19.77 -8.02 3.46
C TRP A 19 18.40 -8.72 3.36
N LYS A 20 18.29 -9.74 2.50
CA LYS A 20 17.07 -10.52 2.35
C LYS A 20 16.69 -11.26 3.64
N PHE A 21 17.68 -11.74 4.39
CA PHE A 21 17.47 -12.38 5.69
C PHE A 21 17.00 -11.36 6.75
N ALA A 22 17.73 -10.25 6.92
CA ALA A 22 17.35 -9.18 7.85
C ALA A 22 15.95 -8.63 7.53
N SER A 23 15.65 -8.39 6.26
CA SER A 23 14.32 -7.95 5.82
C SER A 23 13.23 -8.96 6.19
N SER A 24 13.50 -10.27 6.09
CA SER A 24 12.53 -11.30 6.48
C SER A 24 12.23 -11.25 7.99
N ILE A 25 13.25 -11.01 8.82
CA ILE A 25 13.09 -10.84 10.27
C ILE A 25 12.29 -9.58 10.58
N THR A 26 12.66 -8.43 10.01
CA THR A 26 11.96 -7.16 10.24
C THR A 26 10.48 -7.27 9.89
N PHE A 27 10.17 -7.90 8.75
CA PHE A 27 8.78 -8.12 8.35
C PHE A 27 7.99 -9.01 9.28
N ALA A 28 8.57 -10.16 9.65
CA ALA A 28 7.92 -11.06 10.58
C ALA A 28 7.67 -10.37 11.93
N ALA A 29 8.66 -9.65 12.46
CA ALA A 29 8.56 -8.94 13.73
C ALA A 29 7.47 -7.86 13.69
N VAL A 30 7.49 -6.97 12.69
CA VAL A 30 6.49 -5.90 12.55
C VAL A 30 5.10 -6.49 12.29
N GLY A 31 5.00 -7.49 11.41
CA GLY A 31 3.72 -8.14 11.10
C GLY A 31 3.10 -8.84 12.31
N ILE A 32 3.89 -9.60 13.07
CA ILE A 32 3.42 -10.27 14.29
C ILE A 32 3.05 -9.25 15.36
N PHE A 33 3.87 -8.22 15.57
CA PHE A 33 3.58 -7.15 16.51
C PHE A 33 2.27 -6.44 16.16
N SER A 34 2.10 -6.00 14.92
CA SER A 34 0.87 -5.33 14.49
C SER A 34 -0.35 -6.24 14.53
N LYS A 35 -0.19 -7.54 14.26
CA LYS A 35 -1.24 -8.54 14.45
C LYS A 35 -1.68 -8.66 15.89
N PHE A 36 -0.73 -8.71 16.82
CA PHE A 36 -1.02 -8.69 18.25
C PHE A 36 -1.76 -7.41 18.66
N ILE A 37 -1.32 -6.24 18.19
CA ILE A 37 -2.01 -4.98 18.46
C ILE A 37 -3.46 -5.00 17.92
N LEU A 38 -3.67 -5.41 16.67
CA LEU A 38 -4.99 -5.29 16.05
C LEU A 38 -5.97 -6.40 16.41
N GLU A 39 -5.53 -7.65 16.36
CA GLU A 39 -6.44 -8.79 16.53
C GLU A 39 -6.58 -9.21 18.00
N TRP A 40 -5.58 -8.92 18.84
CA TRP A 40 -5.63 -9.30 20.26
C TRP A 40 -5.97 -8.14 21.19
N LEU A 41 -5.32 -6.97 21.03
CA LEU A 41 -5.58 -5.81 21.90
C LEU A 41 -6.78 -4.97 21.45
N ASN A 42 -7.25 -5.11 20.21
CA ASN A 42 -8.31 -4.31 19.63
C ASN A 42 -9.44 -5.19 19.06
N LYS A 43 -10.62 -4.58 18.84
CA LYS A 43 -11.79 -5.25 18.27
C LYS A 43 -11.77 -5.05 16.75
N THR A 44 -11.01 -5.90 16.07
CA THR A 44 -10.86 -5.83 14.60
C THR A 44 -11.85 -6.78 13.91
N LYS A 45 -12.68 -6.26 13.00
CA LYS A 45 -13.48 -7.06 12.06
C LYS A 45 -12.92 -6.94 10.66
N ILE A 46 -12.69 -8.08 10.01
CA ILE A 46 -12.10 -8.17 8.68
C ILE A 46 -13.14 -8.77 7.73
N TYR A 47 -13.55 -8.00 6.73
CA TYR A 47 -14.50 -8.41 5.71
C TYR A 47 -13.76 -8.77 4.41
N ASN A 48 -14.25 -9.81 3.73
CA ASN A 48 -13.74 -10.26 2.42
C ASN A 48 -12.24 -10.62 2.37
N LYS A 49 -11.66 -11.04 3.51
CA LYS A 49 -10.24 -11.46 3.59
C LYS A 49 -9.86 -12.50 2.53
N HIS A 50 -10.78 -13.37 2.12
CA HIS A 50 -10.56 -14.38 1.09
C HIS A 50 -10.07 -13.79 -0.25
N ILE A 51 -10.40 -12.53 -0.56
CA ILE A 51 -9.96 -11.85 -1.78
C ILE A 51 -8.44 -11.70 -1.79
N ILE A 52 -7.86 -11.11 -0.72
CA ILE A 52 -6.41 -10.95 -0.64
C ILE A 52 -5.71 -12.29 -0.48
N THR A 53 -6.26 -13.22 0.31
CA THR A 53 -5.70 -14.58 0.46
C THR A 53 -5.60 -15.28 -0.89
N ARG A 54 -6.67 -15.27 -1.70
CA ARG A 54 -6.66 -15.86 -3.05
C ARG A 54 -5.68 -15.14 -3.98
N ALA A 55 -5.55 -13.83 -3.88
CA ALA A 55 -4.58 -13.06 -4.68
C ALA A 55 -3.11 -13.37 -4.31
N LEU A 56 -2.85 -13.72 -3.06
CA LEU A 56 -1.51 -14.14 -2.61
C LEU A 56 -1.20 -15.61 -2.95
N ASP A 57 -2.21 -16.49 -2.87
CA ASP A 57 -2.01 -17.93 -3.01
C ASP A 57 -2.18 -18.44 -4.45
N CYS A 58 -3.08 -17.83 -5.24
CA CYS A 58 -3.54 -18.38 -6.52
C CYS A 58 -3.19 -17.52 -7.74
N ARG A 59 -2.80 -16.25 -7.55
CA ARG A 59 -2.44 -15.37 -8.67
C ARG A 59 -1.26 -15.95 -9.46
N PRO A 60 -1.32 -15.99 -10.81
CA PRO A 60 -0.17 -16.40 -11.62
C PRO A 60 1.07 -15.57 -11.29
N ARG A 61 2.24 -16.21 -11.19
CA ARG A 61 3.47 -15.55 -10.71
C ARG A 61 3.90 -14.34 -11.54
N ASN A 62 3.53 -14.30 -12.81
CA ASN A 62 3.86 -13.22 -13.75
C ASN A 62 2.82 -12.10 -13.80
N VAL A 63 1.65 -12.26 -13.17
CA VAL A 63 0.62 -11.21 -13.10
C VAL A 63 0.87 -10.39 -11.86
N PRO A 64 1.21 -9.10 -11.93
CA PRO A 64 1.47 -8.25 -10.75
C PRO A 64 0.22 -7.97 -9.91
N LEU A 65 0.44 -7.52 -8.67
CA LEU A 65 -0.63 -7.14 -7.74
C LEU A 65 -0.39 -5.71 -7.29
N ILE A 66 -1.43 -4.89 -7.38
CA ILE A 66 -1.48 -3.58 -6.75
C ILE A 66 -2.59 -3.58 -5.72
N THR A 67 -2.27 -3.21 -4.49
CA THR A 67 -3.28 -2.92 -3.48
C THR A 67 -3.32 -1.43 -3.23
N ILE A 68 -4.52 -0.89 -3.05
CA ILE A 68 -4.74 0.54 -2.81
C ILE A 68 -5.62 0.73 -1.60
N SER A 69 -5.33 1.72 -0.76
CA SER A 69 -6.19 2.03 0.38
C SER A 69 -6.27 3.51 0.72
N ASN A 70 -7.32 3.88 1.48
CA ASN A 70 -7.33 5.14 2.20
C ASN A 70 -6.17 5.19 3.22
N HIS A 71 -5.83 6.39 3.70
CA HIS A 71 -4.73 6.58 4.64
C HIS A 71 -5.17 7.48 5.80
N HIS A 72 -5.61 6.90 6.92
CA HIS A 72 -6.06 7.65 8.09
C HIS A 72 -5.05 7.67 9.25
N SER A 73 -4.03 6.82 9.27
CA SER A 73 -3.02 6.75 10.34
C SER A 73 -1.64 6.37 9.84
N CYS A 74 -0.59 6.83 10.51
CA CYS A 74 0.77 6.29 10.35
C CYS A 74 0.87 4.78 10.65
N PHE A 75 -0.11 4.19 11.33
CA PHE A 75 -0.19 2.75 11.58
C PHE A 75 -0.80 1.95 10.42
N ASP A 76 -1.34 2.60 9.39
CA ASP A 76 -2.12 1.90 8.36
C ASP A 76 -1.33 0.83 7.63
N ASP A 77 -0.09 1.13 7.20
CA ASP A 77 0.71 0.14 6.48
C ASP A 77 0.92 -1.12 7.33
N PRO A 78 1.57 -1.11 8.50
CA PRO A 78 1.75 -2.33 9.28
C PRO A 78 0.41 -2.92 9.78
N GLY A 79 -0.62 -2.09 10.01
CA GLY A 79 -1.95 -2.51 10.45
C GLY A 79 -2.78 -3.24 9.38
N ILE A 80 -2.75 -2.81 8.12
CA ILE A 80 -3.46 -3.51 7.03
C ILE A 80 -2.92 -4.94 6.91
N TRP A 81 -1.60 -5.10 6.95
CA TRP A 81 -0.97 -6.41 6.73
C TRP A 81 -1.08 -7.35 7.90
N ALA A 82 -1.24 -6.82 9.11
CA ALA A 82 -1.54 -7.61 10.31
C ALA A 82 -2.76 -8.54 10.15
N THR A 83 -3.70 -8.17 9.26
CA THR A 83 -4.91 -8.97 8.96
C THR A 83 -4.63 -10.24 8.14
N LEU A 84 -3.45 -10.35 7.53
CA LEU A 84 -3.05 -11.54 6.77
C LEU A 84 -2.85 -12.76 7.68
N ASP A 85 -2.81 -13.95 7.08
CA ASP A 85 -2.47 -15.16 7.83
C ASP A 85 -0.98 -15.16 8.19
N LEU A 86 -0.64 -15.83 9.30
CA LEU A 86 0.74 -15.86 9.79
C LEU A 86 1.72 -16.40 8.73
N ARG A 87 1.28 -17.36 7.89
CA ARG A 87 2.08 -17.90 6.79
C ARG A 87 2.47 -16.85 5.74
N HIS A 88 1.64 -15.83 5.52
CA HIS A 88 1.92 -14.75 4.59
C HIS A 88 2.83 -13.71 5.25
N LEU A 89 2.56 -13.37 6.52
CA LEU A 89 3.35 -12.40 7.29
C LEU A 89 4.82 -12.79 7.43
N ILE A 90 5.12 -14.07 7.64
CA ILE A 90 6.50 -14.56 7.80
C ILE A 90 7.20 -14.87 6.47
N ASN A 91 6.51 -14.71 5.33
CA ASN A 91 7.06 -15.01 4.01
C ASN A 91 7.33 -13.73 3.22
N ARG A 92 8.58 -13.26 3.27
CA ARG A 92 9.07 -12.06 2.56
C ARG A 92 8.83 -12.09 1.03
N ARG A 93 8.62 -13.26 0.41
CA ARG A 93 8.38 -13.36 -1.05
C ARG A 93 6.95 -12.99 -1.44
N VAL A 94 6.00 -13.10 -0.53
CA VAL A 94 4.57 -12.83 -0.78
C VAL A 94 4.11 -11.53 -0.11
N ILE A 95 5.04 -10.63 0.23
CA ILE A 95 4.75 -9.34 0.86
C ILE A 95 5.13 -8.17 -0.04
N ARG A 96 4.27 -7.16 -0.02
CA ARG A 96 4.34 -5.90 -0.78
C ARG A 96 5.60 -5.07 -0.58
N TRP A 97 5.94 -4.35 -1.65
CA TRP A 97 6.64 -3.07 -1.59
C TRP A 97 5.64 -1.96 -1.29
N SER A 98 5.96 -1.02 -0.41
CA SER A 98 5.04 0.06 -0.01
C SER A 98 5.65 1.42 -0.30
N LEU A 99 4.90 2.34 -0.93
CA LEU A 99 5.35 3.71 -1.13
C LEU A 99 5.24 4.49 0.19
N ALA A 100 6.32 5.15 0.61
CA ALA A 100 6.39 5.86 1.89
C ALA A 100 7.02 7.24 1.73
N ALA A 101 6.48 8.25 2.44
CA ALA A 101 6.93 9.63 2.29
C ALA A 101 8.35 9.83 2.83
N HIS A 102 9.25 10.41 2.03
CA HIS A 102 10.66 10.55 2.39
C HIS A 102 10.89 11.41 3.64
N ASP A 103 10.12 12.49 3.77
CA ASP A 103 10.16 13.48 4.84
C ASP A 103 9.69 12.93 6.20
N ILE A 104 9.09 11.74 6.22
CA ILE A 104 8.60 11.08 7.43
C ILE A 104 9.40 9.80 7.72
N CYS A 105 9.52 8.91 6.73
CA CYS A 105 10.11 7.59 6.89
C CYS A 105 11.62 7.57 6.66
N PHE A 106 12.17 8.55 5.94
CA PHE A 106 13.58 8.53 5.50
C PHE A 106 14.27 9.82 5.93
N THR A 107 14.22 10.10 7.24
CA THR A 107 14.75 11.34 7.83
C THR A 107 16.19 11.22 8.34
N ASN A 108 16.68 9.98 8.49
CA ASN A 108 18.08 9.68 8.82
C ASN A 108 18.45 8.26 8.35
N VAL A 109 19.72 7.88 8.53
CA VAL A 109 20.26 6.59 8.07
C VAL A 109 19.61 5.38 8.74
N TRP A 110 19.32 5.47 10.04
CA TRP A 110 18.73 4.37 10.80
C TRP A 110 17.27 4.15 10.42
N HIS A 111 16.50 5.23 10.31
CA HIS A 111 15.13 5.18 9.79
C HIS A 111 15.12 4.60 8.38
N SER A 112 16.02 5.07 7.51
CA SER A 112 16.11 4.56 6.14
C SER A 112 16.36 3.06 6.10
N TYR A 113 17.31 2.55 6.90
CA TYR A 113 17.53 1.11 7.00
C TYR A 113 16.29 0.34 7.47
N PHE A 114 15.61 0.82 8.51
CA PHE A 114 14.40 0.18 9.04
C PHE A 114 13.30 0.08 7.97
N PHE A 115 12.97 1.20 7.32
CA PHE A 115 11.92 1.24 6.31
C PHE A 115 12.31 0.48 5.03
N MET A 116 13.57 0.50 4.61
CA MET A 116 14.04 -0.31 3.49
C MET A 116 13.95 -1.82 3.79
N LEU A 117 14.23 -2.25 5.03
CA LEU A 117 14.06 -3.65 5.45
C LEU A 117 12.58 -4.07 5.42
N GLY A 118 11.68 -3.13 5.72
CA GLY A 118 10.23 -3.27 5.53
C GLY A 118 9.74 -3.08 4.08
N LYS A 119 10.64 -3.13 3.08
CA LYS A 119 10.35 -2.89 1.64
C LYS A 119 9.58 -1.59 1.38
N CYS A 120 9.80 -0.57 2.18
CA CYS A 120 9.28 0.76 1.88
C CYS A 120 10.19 1.46 0.87
N VAL A 121 9.58 2.17 -0.07
CA VAL A 121 10.24 2.90 -1.15
C VAL A 121 9.97 4.40 -0.95
N PRO A 122 11.02 5.24 -0.85
CA PRO A 122 10.86 6.66 -0.52
C PRO A 122 10.20 7.43 -1.66
N VAL A 123 9.12 8.15 -1.41
CA VAL A 123 8.47 9.05 -2.39
C VAL A 123 8.73 10.50 -2.00
N LEU A 124 9.18 11.28 -2.99
CA LEU A 124 9.29 12.72 -2.86
C LEU A 124 7.96 13.37 -3.26
N ARG A 125 7.34 14.06 -2.31
CA ARG A 125 6.12 14.84 -2.55
C ARG A 125 6.49 16.11 -3.31
N GLY A 126 5.71 16.46 -4.33
CA GLY A 126 5.95 17.65 -5.17
C GLY A 126 6.74 17.36 -6.46
N GLU A 127 7.56 16.31 -6.50
CA GLU A 127 8.37 15.92 -7.67
C GLU A 127 7.57 15.24 -8.79
N GLY A 128 6.25 15.16 -8.66
CA GLY A 128 5.39 14.50 -9.64
C GLY A 128 5.54 12.98 -9.70
N VAL A 129 5.05 12.40 -10.79
CA VAL A 129 4.94 10.94 -10.99
C VAL A 129 6.16 10.30 -11.63
N TYR A 130 7.04 11.10 -12.25
CA TYR A 130 8.26 10.65 -12.89
C TYR A 130 9.45 10.77 -11.93
N GLN A 131 9.47 9.89 -10.94
CA GLN A 131 10.56 9.79 -9.97
C GLN A 131 11.10 8.36 -9.92
N GLU A 132 12.33 8.24 -9.46
CA GLU A 132 13.06 6.98 -9.49
C GLU A 132 12.38 5.86 -8.69
N SER A 133 11.68 6.23 -7.62
CA SER A 133 10.88 5.33 -6.80
C SER A 133 9.70 4.73 -7.54
N MET A 134 9.07 5.50 -8.44
CA MET A 134 7.99 5.00 -9.28
C MET A 134 8.52 4.06 -10.36
N ASN A 135 9.68 4.37 -10.95
CA ASN A 135 10.37 3.48 -11.88
C ASN A 135 10.72 2.15 -11.22
N PHE A 136 11.26 2.19 -10.00
CA PHE A 136 11.53 1.01 -9.20
C PHE A 136 10.27 0.17 -8.95
N CYS A 137 9.14 0.80 -8.59
CA CYS A 137 7.88 0.07 -8.43
C CYS A 137 7.40 -0.57 -9.73
N ILE A 138 7.55 0.09 -10.88
CA ILE A 138 7.25 -0.50 -12.19
C ILE A 138 8.15 -1.72 -12.45
N GLU A 139 9.46 -1.64 -12.16
CA GLU A 139 10.37 -2.80 -12.26
C GLU A 139 9.90 -4.00 -11.39
N LYS A 140 9.38 -3.73 -10.18
CA LYS A 140 8.80 -4.77 -9.31
C LYS A 140 7.52 -5.35 -9.89
N LEU A 141 6.63 -4.53 -10.41
CA LEU A 141 5.41 -4.98 -11.09
C LEU A 141 5.75 -5.81 -12.34
N SER A 142 6.76 -5.42 -13.12
CA SER A 142 7.27 -6.18 -14.26
C SER A 142 7.77 -7.57 -13.88
N SER A 143 8.19 -7.75 -12.62
CA SER A 143 8.62 -9.04 -12.06
C SER A 143 7.47 -9.83 -11.42
N GLY A 144 6.22 -9.39 -11.59
CA GLY A 144 5.04 -10.00 -10.97
C GLY A 144 4.91 -9.77 -9.46
N GLU A 145 5.74 -8.89 -8.88
CA GLU A 145 5.69 -8.59 -7.45
C GLU A 145 4.43 -7.79 -7.08
N TRP A 146 4.31 -7.52 -5.78
CA TRP A 146 3.18 -6.82 -5.19
C TRP A 146 3.62 -5.42 -4.74
N VAL A 147 2.88 -4.39 -5.15
CA VAL A 147 3.04 -2.99 -4.70
C VAL A 147 1.79 -2.52 -3.97
N HIS A 148 1.98 -1.83 -2.84
CA HIS A 148 0.92 -1.14 -2.12
C HIS A 148 1.09 0.38 -2.23
N VAL A 149 -0.05 1.07 -2.37
CA VAL A 149 -0.11 2.51 -2.55
C VAL A 149 -1.22 3.10 -1.70
N PHE A 150 -0.91 4.19 -1.00
CA PHE A 150 -1.89 5.13 -0.43
C PHE A 150 -2.07 6.30 -1.40
N PRO A 151 -3.02 6.23 -2.37
CA PRO A 151 -3.13 7.23 -3.43
C PRO A 151 -3.53 8.62 -2.92
N GLU A 152 -3.94 8.79 -1.66
CA GLU A 152 -4.13 10.11 -1.03
C GLU A 152 -2.80 10.89 -0.90
N GLY A 153 -1.67 10.18 -0.82
CA GLY A 153 -0.31 10.75 -0.76
C GLY A 153 0.10 11.36 0.59
N LYS A 154 -0.81 11.39 1.57
CA LYS A 154 -0.60 11.79 2.96
C LYS A 154 -1.64 11.13 3.85
N VAL A 155 -1.39 11.13 5.17
CA VAL A 155 -2.42 10.79 6.14
C VAL A 155 -3.53 11.84 6.08
N ASN A 156 -4.74 11.40 5.78
CA ASN A 156 -5.96 12.18 5.69
C ASN A 156 -6.67 12.26 7.05
N MET A 157 -6.14 13.11 7.92
CA MET A 157 -6.66 13.30 9.29
C MET A 157 -8.12 13.80 9.32
N LEU A 158 -8.52 14.59 8.32
CA LEU A 158 -9.86 15.17 8.21
C LEU A 158 -10.88 14.25 7.51
N LYS A 159 -10.43 13.09 6.99
CA LYS A 159 -11.27 12.11 6.27
C LYS A 159 -12.04 12.73 5.09
N GLU A 160 -11.45 13.77 4.51
CA GLU A 160 -12.02 14.53 3.40
C GLU A 160 -12.00 13.70 2.12
N ASN A 161 -12.94 13.97 1.22
CA ASN A 161 -12.91 13.42 -0.14
C ASN A 161 -11.83 14.15 -0.96
N THR A 162 -10.58 13.78 -0.73
CA THR A 162 -9.44 14.37 -1.44
C THR A 162 -9.19 13.68 -2.78
N ARG A 163 -8.74 14.47 -3.76
CA ARG A 163 -8.35 13.93 -5.06
C ARG A 163 -7.13 13.01 -4.92
N LEU A 164 -7.24 11.79 -5.45
CA LEU A 164 -6.14 10.83 -5.53
C LEU A 164 -5.00 11.31 -6.43
N LYS A 165 -3.76 11.00 -6.02
CA LYS A 165 -2.54 11.27 -6.78
C LYS A 165 -2.40 10.27 -7.93
N TRP A 166 -2.00 10.78 -9.10
CA TRP A 166 -1.93 10.00 -10.35
C TRP A 166 -0.79 8.96 -10.42
N GLY A 167 0.03 8.85 -9.37
CA GLY A 167 1.10 7.85 -9.31
C GLY A 167 0.56 6.43 -9.47
N VAL A 168 -0.59 6.12 -8.87
CA VAL A 168 -1.23 4.80 -9.03
C VAL A 168 -1.67 4.53 -10.47
N GLY A 169 -2.24 5.54 -11.14
CA GLY A 169 -2.60 5.45 -12.56
C GLY A 169 -1.38 5.17 -13.43
N ARG A 170 -0.23 5.79 -13.12
CA ARG A 170 1.05 5.51 -13.80
C ARG A 170 1.47 4.05 -13.62
N LEU A 171 1.45 3.54 -12.37
CA LEU A 171 1.85 2.16 -12.08
C LEU A 171 1.04 1.13 -12.86
N ILE A 172 -0.26 1.36 -13.02
CA ILE A 172 -1.15 0.46 -13.78
C ILE A 172 -0.91 0.62 -15.28
N LEU A 173 -0.83 1.86 -15.78
CA LEU A 173 -0.66 2.15 -17.21
C LEU A 173 0.66 1.61 -17.77
N GLU A 174 1.76 1.81 -17.04
CA GLU A 174 3.12 1.44 -17.45
C GLU A 174 3.51 0.02 -17.00
N SER A 175 2.64 -0.71 -16.30
CA SER A 175 2.91 -2.12 -16.00
C SER A 175 2.89 -2.94 -17.31
N PRO A 176 3.91 -3.78 -17.57
CA PRO A 176 3.95 -4.55 -18.80
C PRO A 176 2.85 -5.62 -18.88
N VAL A 177 2.42 -6.13 -17.71
CA VAL A 177 1.28 -7.03 -17.57
C VAL A 177 0.24 -6.30 -16.75
N THR A 178 -1.02 -6.29 -17.20
CA THR A 178 -2.12 -5.67 -16.45
C THR A 178 -2.16 -6.23 -15.03
N PRO A 179 -1.97 -5.40 -13.99
CA PRO A 179 -1.96 -5.86 -12.62
C PRO A 179 -3.38 -6.21 -12.17
N LEU A 180 -3.48 -7.19 -11.27
CA LEU A 180 -4.65 -7.34 -10.43
C LEU A 180 -4.68 -6.17 -9.44
N VAL A 181 -5.76 -5.40 -9.38
CA VAL A 181 -5.87 -4.25 -8.47
C VAL A 181 -6.91 -4.53 -7.40
N ILE A 182 -6.53 -4.49 -6.12
CA ILE A 182 -7.45 -4.75 -4.99
C ILE A 182 -7.59 -3.48 -4.15
N PRO A 183 -8.78 -2.87 -4.10
CA PRO A 183 -9.06 -1.78 -3.19
C PRO A 183 -9.29 -2.30 -1.78
N ILE A 184 -8.82 -1.53 -0.80
CA ILE A 184 -8.95 -1.81 0.62
C ILE A 184 -9.46 -0.53 1.27
N TYR A 185 -10.43 -0.66 2.17
CA TYR A 185 -10.86 0.47 2.97
C TYR A 185 -10.87 0.09 4.45
N HIS A 186 -10.38 0.98 5.29
CA HIS A 186 -10.33 0.75 6.73
C HIS A 186 -10.85 1.94 7.54
N LEU A 187 -11.38 1.64 8.73
CA LEU A 187 -11.83 2.60 9.73
C LEU A 187 -11.31 2.20 11.12
N GLY A 188 -10.93 3.19 11.93
CA GLY A 188 -10.51 3.00 13.33
C GLY A 188 -9.01 2.78 13.55
N MET A 189 -8.18 2.79 12.49
CA MET A 189 -6.72 2.73 12.66
C MET A 189 -6.16 3.97 13.35
N ASP A 190 -6.78 5.13 13.10
CA ASP A 190 -6.50 6.40 13.76
C ASP A 190 -6.91 6.43 15.23
N ASP A 191 -7.87 5.60 15.64
CA ASP A 191 -8.16 5.40 17.06
C ASP A 191 -7.09 4.54 17.76
N VAL A 192 -6.52 3.56 17.03
CA VAL A 192 -5.44 2.69 17.51
C VAL A 192 -4.13 3.47 17.63
N LEU A 193 -3.76 4.25 16.62
CA LEU A 193 -2.63 5.17 16.68
C LEU A 193 -3.07 6.56 16.21
N PRO A 194 -3.39 7.47 17.15
CA PRO A 194 -3.69 8.86 16.82
C PRO A 194 -2.52 9.55 16.13
N ASN A 195 -2.83 10.45 15.20
CA ASN A 195 -1.83 11.22 14.46
C ASN A 195 -1.38 12.50 15.19
N GLU A 196 -1.54 12.52 16.51
CA GLU A 196 -1.18 13.64 17.37
C GLU A 196 -0.26 13.17 18.51
N PRO A 197 0.71 13.99 18.94
CA PRO A 197 1.51 13.70 20.11
C PRO A 197 0.65 13.62 21.39
N PRO A 198 0.95 12.70 22.31
CA PRO A 198 1.96 11.64 22.22
C PRO A 198 1.50 10.48 21.31
N TYR A 199 2.35 10.07 20.37
CA TYR A 199 2.09 8.95 19.45
C TYR A 199 2.12 7.60 20.18
N MET A 200 1.01 7.24 20.82
CA MET A 200 0.89 6.02 21.62
C MET A 200 -0.18 5.09 21.05
N ILE A 201 0.15 3.81 20.99
CA ILE A 201 -0.80 2.77 20.60
C ILE A 201 -1.86 2.64 21.71
N LYS A 202 -3.12 2.74 21.32
CA LYS A 202 -4.29 2.53 22.17
C LYS A 202 -4.86 1.12 21.94
N THR A 203 -5.49 0.59 22.98
CA THR A 203 -6.14 -0.72 22.99
C THR A 203 -7.66 -0.59 23.10
N HIS A 204 -8.37 -1.70 22.92
CA HIS A 204 -9.84 -1.82 22.96
C HIS A 204 -10.59 -0.93 21.96
N LYS A 205 -9.90 -0.48 20.91
CA LYS A 205 -10.47 0.29 19.81
C LYS A 205 -11.15 -0.62 18.80
N LYS A 206 -12.09 -0.04 18.08
CA LYS A 206 -12.87 -0.73 17.06
C LYS A 206 -12.21 -0.49 15.71
N VAL A 207 -11.85 -1.55 15.01
CA VAL A 207 -11.25 -1.47 13.68
C VAL A 207 -12.09 -2.27 12.70
N THR A 208 -12.35 -1.69 11.54
CA THR A 208 -13.00 -2.39 10.44
C THR A 208 -12.09 -2.35 9.23
N MET A 209 -11.78 -3.53 8.70
CA MET A 209 -11.03 -3.71 7.46
C MET A 209 -11.94 -4.33 6.42
N ASN A 210 -11.98 -3.78 5.22
CA ASN A 210 -12.78 -4.31 4.12
C ASN A 210 -11.94 -4.40 2.85
N TYR A 211 -11.78 -5.63 2.36
CA TYR A 211 -11.19 -5.89 1.05
C TYR A 211 -12.29 -5.79 -0.01
N GLY A 212 -12.14 -4.90 -0.97
CA GLY A 212 -13.08 -4.79 -2.09
C GLY A 212 -12.77 -5.78 -3.20
N ASP A 213 -13.74 -5.94 -4.10
CA ASP A 213 -13.57 -6.79 -5.28
C ASP A 213 -12.43 -6.29 -6.16
N PRO A 214 -11.66 -7.19 -6.80
CA PRO A 214 -10.60 -6.78 -7.70
C PRO A 214 -11.12 -5.96 -8.88
N ILE A 215 -10.45 -4.85 -9.19
CA ILE A 215 -10.76 -3.98 -10.31
C ILE A 215 -10.05 -4.52 -11.55
N ASP A 216 -10.82 -4.86 -12.59
CA ASP A 216 -10.26 -5.24 -13.89
C ASP A 216 -10.05 -4.02 -14.78
N PHE A 217 -8.79 -3.74 -15.10
CA PHE A 217 -8.38 -2.67 -15.99
C PHE A 217 -8.12 -3.13 -17.43
N SER A 218 -8.32 -4.42 -17.75
CA SER A 218 -7.92 -5.01 -19.03
C SER A 218 -8.58 -4.31 -20.23
N GLU A 219 -9.90 -4.14 -20.20
CA GLU A 219 -10.63 -3.48 -21.29
C GLU A 219 -10.31 -1.98 -21.35
N MET A 220 -10.31 -1.28 -20.21
CA MET A 220 -9.95 0.13 -20.15
C MET A 220 -8.55 0.40 -20.72
N LEU A 221 -7.56 -0.44 -20.39
CA LEU A 221 -6.21 -0.29 -20.93
C LEU A 221 -6.14 -0.59 -22.42
N LYS A 222 -6.91 -1.57 -22.92
CA LYS A 222 -7.02 -1.83 -24.38
C LYS A 222 -7.60 -0.62 -25.10
N GLU A 223 -8.68 -0.05 -24.58
CA GLU A 223 -9.34 1.15 -25.15
C GLU A 223 -8.39 2.34 -25.16
N LEU A 224 -7.77 2.68 -24.03
CA LEU A 224 -6.83 3.80 -23.91
C LEU A 224 -5.65 3.66 -24.88
N ARG A 225 -5.11 2.44 -25.05
CA ARG A 225 -4.04 2.15 -26.01
C ARG A 225 -4.52 2.28 -27.46
N SER A 226 -5.70 1.76 -27.78
CA SER A 226 -6.28 1.83 -29.13
C SER A 226 -6.62 3.26 -29.57
N ALA A 227 -7.12 4.08 -28.63
CA ALA A 227 -7.45 5.48 -28.85
C ALA A 227 -6.21 6.39 -28.91
N LYS A 228 -5.00 5.84 -28.65
CA LYS A 228 -3.75 6.61 -28.50
C LYS A 228 -3.93 7.80 -27.55
N ALA A 229 -4.67 7.57 -26.46
CA ALA A 229 -4.89 8.60 -25.45
C ALA A 229 -3.54 9.12 -24.93
N ASN A 230 -3.43 10.42 -24.71
CA ASN A 230 -2.22 10.98 -24.11
C ASN A 230 -2.03 10.41 -22.69
N GLU A 231 -0.78 10.32 -22.24
CA GLU A 231 -0.44 9.69 -20.95
C GLU A 231 -1.11 10.37 -19.75
N ILE A 232 -1.38 11.67 -19.84
CA ILE A 232 -2.01 12.41 -18.74
C ILE A 232 -3.47 11.98 -18.59
N ASP A 233 -4.23 11.98 -19.69
CA ASP A 233 -5.64 11.59 -19.72
C ASP A 233 -5.82 10.13 -19.35
N ALA A 234 -4.95 9.25 -19.87
CA ALA A 234 -4.96 7.83 -19.51
C ALA A 234 -4.74 7.61 -18.00
N ARG A 235 -3.73 8.26 -17.41
CA ARG A 235 -3.48 8.16 -15.96
C ARG A 235 -4.61 8.75 -15.14
N LYS A 236 -5.18 9.87 -15.59
CA LYS A 236 -6.32 10.49 -14.93
C LYS A 236 -7.52 9.55 -14.94
N ALA A 237 -7.91 9.00 -16.10
CA ALA A 237 -9.04 8.09 -16.23
C ALA A 237 -8.90 6.85 -15.33
N ILE A 238 -7.72 6.22 -15.31
CA ILE A 238 -7.43 5.08 -14.43
C ILE A 238 -7.55 5.49 -12.95
N THR A 239 -7.01 6.66 -12.58
CA THR A 239 -7.06 7.14 -11.19
C THR A 239 -8.48 7.52 -10.76
N ASP A 240 -9.27 8.09 -11.66
CA ASP A 240 -10.67 8.45 -11.40
C ASP A 240 -11.51 7.19 -11.18
N ARG A 241 -11.31 6.15 -12.01
CA ARG A 241 -11.93 4.83 -11.82
C ARG A 241 -11.61 4.23 -10.46
N ILE A 242 -10.36 4.34 -10.02
CA ILE A 242 -9.93 3.93 -8.68
C ILE A 242 -10.66 4.73 -7.60
N GLN A 243 -10.76 6.06 -7.77
CA GLN A 243 -11.40 6.94 -6.81
C GLN A 243 -12.87 6.58 -6.62
N GLU A 244 -13.59 6.29 -7.71
CA GLU A 244 -14.98 5.82 -7.66
C GLU A 244 -15.11 4.51 -6.85
N GLU A 245 -14.25 3.54 -7.11
CA GLU A 245 -14.29 2.24 -6.41
C GLU A 245 -13.93 2.37 -4.93
N LEU A 246 -12.94 3.22 -4.58
CA LEU A 246 -12.63 3.51 -3.18
C LEU A 246 -13.77 4.25 -2.47
N LEU A 247 -14.48 5.16 -3.14
CA LEU A 247 -15.65 5.84 -2.57
C LEU A 247 -16.84 4.88 -2.39
N ARG A 248 -17.06 3.95 -3.33
CA ARG A 248 -18.06 2.88 -3.16
C ARG A 248 -17.71 2.00 -1.97
N LEU A 249 -16.46 1.56 -1.89
CA LEU A 249 -15.97 0.71 -0.81
C LEU A 249 -16.02 1.44 0.55
N ARG A 250 -15.76 2.75 0.57
CA ARG A 250 -15.95 3.62 1.75
C ARG A 250 -17.37 3.50 2.30
N SER A 251 -18.38 3.76 1.47
CA SER A 251 -19.79 3.75 1.91
C SER A 251 -20.23 2.39 2.44
N VAL A 252 -19.73 1.29 1.85
CA VAL A 252 -19.98 -0.06 2.37
C VAL A 252 -19.29 -0.26 3.72
N THR A 253 -18.03 0.16 3.83
CA THR A 253 -17.21 -0.02 5.03
C THR A 253 -17.74 0.80 6.21
N GLU A 254 -18.23 2.01 5.98
CA GLU A 254 -18.89 2.84 7.00
C GLU A 254 -20.13 2.15 7.59
N LYS A 255 -20.97 1.54 6.75
CA LYS A 255 -22.14 0.75 7.22
C LYS A 255 -21.71 -0.46 8.06
N LEU A 256 -20.72 -1.22 7.57
CA LEU A 256 -20.17 -2.37 8.30
C LEU A 256 -19.53 -1.94 9.63
N HIS A 257 -18.88 -0.79 9.66
CA HIS A 257 -18.30 -0.23 10.86
C HIS A 257 -19.39 0.12 11.88
N LEU A 258 -20.49 0.77 11.49
CA LEU A 258 -21.59 1.07 12.41
C LEU A 258 -22.24 -0.18 13.02
N GLN A 259 -22.33 -1.27 12.25
CA GLN A 259 -22.93 -2.54 12.68
C GLN A 259 -22.01 -3.42 13.55
N SER A 260 -20.72 -3.07 13.66
CA SER A 260 -19.70 -3.97 14.24
C SER A 260 -19.49 -3.88 15.73
#